data_AF-A0A2E7N2P3-F1
#
_entry.id   AF-A0A2E7N2P3-F1
#
_cell.length_a   1.000
_cell.length_b   1.000
_cell.length_c   1.000
_cell.angle_alpha   90.00
_cell.angle_beta   90.00
_cell.angle_gamma   90.00
#
_symmetry.space_group_name_H-M   'P 1'
#
loop_
_entity.id
_entity.type
_entity.pdbx_description
1 polymer ?
#
loop_
_entity_poly.entity_id
_entity_poly.type
_entity_poly.pdbx_seq_one_letter_code
_entity_poly.pdbx_strand_id
1 'polypeptide(L)'
;MSRIDPIMKRFIGNENADDLATDILEVLTEGSNVPEAGNYYVFVYNAKTPGIAYDSHPLVAVTDVFQWGFKGLNYHWGEMRQYTFPEVVGGLYQVDEMELRDLRTLPFVKIILNS
;
A
#
# COMPACT_ATOMS: atom_id res chain seq x y z
N MET A 1 -14.75 13.91 4.66
CA MET A 1 -13.51 14.61 4.29
C MET A 1 -12.43 13.55 4.25
N SER A 2 -11.67 13.49 3.16
CA SER A 2 -10.66 12.44 2.93
C SER A 2 -9.45 12.72 3.82
N ARG A 3 -8.84 11.71 4.45
CA ARG A 3 -7.58 11.92 5.21
C ARG A 3 -6.43 12.28 4.28
N ILE A 4 -6.56 11.97 2.99
CA ILE A 4 -5.57 12.23 1.93
C ILE A 4 -5.69 13.66 1.37
N ASP A 5 -6.78 14.38 1.64
CA ASP A 5 -7.01 15.76 1.18
C ASP A 5 -5.82 16.72 1.40
N PRO A 6 -5.13 16.72 2.57
CA PRO A 6 -3.99 17.60 2.80
C PRO A 6 -2.81 17.31 1.86
N ILE A 7 -2.59 16.04 1.53
CA ILE A 7 -1.51 15.60 0.63
C ILE A 7 -1.81 16.07 -0.79
N MET A 8 -3.04 15.85 -1.26
CA MET A 8 -3.47 16.29 -2.60
C MET A 8 -3.31 17.80 -2.82
N LYS A 9 -3.52 18.61 -1.78
CA LYS A 9 -3.40 20.07 -1.88
C LYS A 9 -1.96 20.58 -1.95
N ARG A 10 -1.01 19.86 -1.37
CA ARG A 10 0.42 20.24 -1.38
C ARG A 10 1.21 19.56 -2.50
N PHE A 11 0.65 18.52 -3.11
CA PHE A 11 1.29 17.74 -4.16
C PHE A 11 1.59 18.63 -5.38
N ILE A 12 2.88 18.75 -5.71
CA ILE A 12 3.37 19.54 -6.87
C ILE A 12 3.95 18.67 -7.98
N GLY A 13 4.09 17.36 -7.78
CA GLY A 13 4.48 16.39 -8.81
C GLY A 13 5.97 16.12 -8.95
N ASN A 14 6.80 16.51 -7.96
CA ASN A 14 8.24 16.28 -7.96
C ASN A 14 8.73 15.58 -6.67
N GLU A 15 7.81 15.09 -5.85
CA GLU A 15 8.06 14.34 -4.64
C GLU A 15 8.52 12.91 -4.95
N ASN A 16 9.40 12.35 -4.12
CA ASN A 16 9.79 10.95 -4.24
C ASN A 16 8.68 10.04 -3.69
N ALA A 17 8.54 8.86 -4.26
CA ALA A 17 7.62 7.81 -3.81
C ALA A 17 7.76 7.46 -2.32
N ASP A 18 8.99 7.44 -1.77
CA ASP A 18 9.22 7.18 -0.35
C ASP A 18 8.64 8.28 0.57
N ASP A 19 8.83 9.54 0.19
CA ASP A 19 8.32 10.69 0.94
C ASP A 19 6.79 10.71 0.90
N LEU A 20 6.21 10.47 -0.29
CA LEU A 20 4.76 10.37 -0.46
C LEU A 20 4.16 9.22 0.34
N ALA A 21 4.79 8.04 0.32
CA ALA A 21 4.32 6.90 1.10
C ALA A 21 4.35 7.22 2.60
N THR A 22 5.43 7.81 3.10
CA THR A 22 5.53 8.24 4.50
C THR A 22 4.41 9.20 4.87
N ASP A 23 4.21 10.25 4.06
CA ASP A 23 3.14 11.22 4.23
C ASP A 23 1.74 10.58 4.27
N ILE A 24 1.48 9.62 3.37
CA ILE A 24 0.21 8.86 3.32
C ILE A 24 0.01 8.05 4.60
N LEU A 25 1.04 7.35 5.05
CA LEU A 25 0.95 6.52 6.26
C LEU A 25 0.75 7.36 7.52
N GLU A 26 1.33 8.57 7.59
CA GLU A 26 1.17 9.49 8.72
C GLU A 26 -0.26 10.02 8.89
N VAL A 27 -0.99 10.25 7.79
CA VAL A 27 -2.37 10.74 7.84
C VAL A 27 -3.40 9.61 7.99
N LEU A 28 -3.03 8.40 7.61
CA LEU A 28 -3.85 7.22 7.81
C LEU A 28 -3.70 6.67 9.23
N THR A 29 -4.69 5.90 9.66
CA THR A 29 -4.64 5.23 10.96
C THR A 29 -3.98 3.87 10.80
N GLU A 30 -2.86 3.66 11.50
CA GLU A 30 -2.23 2.34 11.57
C GLU A 30 -3.19 1.33 12.23
N GLY A 31 -3.44 0.24 11.53
CA GLY A 31 -4.29 -0.85 11.98
C GLY A 31 -3.50 -2.12 12.31
N SER A 32 -4.24 -3.22 12.46
CA SER A 32 -3.68 -4.56 12.62
C SER A 32 -2.91 -5.02 11.38
N ASN A 33 -1.99 -5.98 11.55
CA ASN A 33 -1.31 -6.64 10.44
C ASN A 33 -2.20 -7.65 9.71
N VAL A 34 -3.41 -7.90 10.22
CA VAL A 34 -4.40 -8.81 9.60
C VAL A 34 -5.49 -7.97 8.93
N PRO A 35 -5.61 -8.01 7.58
CA PRO A 35 -6.65 -7.27 6.88
C PRO A 35 -8.00 -7.98 6.97
N GLU A 36 -9.02 -7.26 6.53
CA GLU A 36 -10.33 -7.82 6.22
C GLU A 36 -10.52 -7.88 4.71
N ALA A 37 -11.09 -8.98 4.22
CA ALA A 37 -11.45 -9.11 2.81
C ALA A 37 -12.54 -8.10 2.42
N GLY A 38 -12.42 -7.51 1.23
CA GLY A 38 -13.29 -6.46 0.72
C GLY A 38 -12.82 -5.04 1.02
N ASN A 39 -11.81 -4.86 1.88
CA ASN A 39 -11.24 -3.56 2.22
C ASN A 39 -9.95 -3.26 1.43
N TYR A 40 -9.56 -1.97 1.46
CA TYR A 40 -8.37 -1.46 0.79
C TYR A 40 -7.30 -1.08 1.82
N TYR A 41 -6.04 -1.36 1.50
CA TYR A 41 -4.94 -1.07 2.41
C TYR A 41 -3.72 -0.52 1.66
N VAL A 42 -3.03 0.40 2.32
CA VAL A 42 -1.63 0.76 2.04
C VAL A 42 -0.76 0.22 3.16
N PHE A 43 0.45 -0.24 2.84
CA PHE A 43 1.40 -0.74 3.81
C PHE A 43 2.82 -0.73 3.25
N VAL A 44 3.80 -0.94 4.13
CA VAL A 44 5.19 -1.17 3.73
C VAL A 44 5.42 -2.67 3.61
N TYR A 45 5.99 -3.10 2.48
CA TYR A 45 6.27 -4.51 2.22
C TYR A 45 7.75 -4.71 1.91
N ASN A 46 8.37 -5.71 2.52
CA ASN A 46 9.75 -6.10 2.24
C ASN A 46 9.81 -7.56 1.81
N ALA A 47 9.82 -7.80 0.49
CA ALA A 47 9.81 -9.17 -0.03
C ALA A 47 11.08 -9.93 0.39
N LYS A 48 10.92 -11.20 0.78
CA LYS A 48 12.04 -12.06 1.18
C LYS A 48 12.76 -12.78 0.03
N THR A 49 12.10 -12.93 -1.12
CA THR A 49 12.60 -13.76 -2.22
C THR A 49 13.58 -12.95 -3.07
N PRO A 50 14.86 -13.35 -3.19
CA PRO A 50 15.81 -12.64 -4.05
C PRO A 50 15.45 -12.80 -5.54
N GLY A 51 15.84 -11.83 -6.36
CA GLY A 51 15.70 -11.84 -7.81
C GLY A 51 14.29 -11.55 -8.34
N ILE A 52 13.33 -11.19 -7.47
CA ILE A 52 11.99 -10.76 -7.91
C ILE A 52 11.79 -9.26 -7.71
N ALA A 53 11.08 -8.64 -8.65
CA ALA A 53 10.59 -7.29 -8.47
C ALA A 53 9.36 -7.31 -7.55
N TYR A 54 9.31 -6.36 -6.62
CA TYR A 54 8.18 -6.15 -5.74
C TYR A 54 7.91 -4.67 -5.53
N ASP A 55 6.68 -4.37 -5.13
CA ASP A 55 6.25 -3.04 -4.74
C ASP A 55 6.49 -2.85 -3.24
N SER A 56 7.29 -1.87 -2.84
CA SER A 56 7.58 -1.61 -1.43
C SER A 56 6.46 -0.84 -0.72
N HIS A 57 5.57 -0.17 -1.47
CA HIS A 57 4.41 0.57 -0.93
C HIS A 57 3.10 0.11 -1.57
N PRO A 58 2.67 -1.15 -1.37
CA PRO A 58 1.47 -1.66 -2.04
C PRO A 58 0.21 -0.88 -1.68
N LEU A 59 -0.60 -0.57 -2.69
CA LEU A 59 -2.01 -0.21 -2.55
C LEU A 59 -2.84 -1.40 -3.03
N VAL A 60 -3.59 -2.05 -2.13
CA VAL A 60 -4.17 -3.37 -2.38
C VAL A 60 -5.66 -3.41 -2.00
N ALA A 61 -6.50 -3.93 -2.90
CA ALA A 61 -7.85 -4.40 -2.56
C ALA A 61 -7.77 -5.87 -2.15
N VAL A 62 -8.01 -6.17 -0.88
CA VAL A 62 -7.86 -7.52 -0.32
C VAL A 62 -9.06 -8.39 -0.70
N THR A 63 -8.82 -9.57 -1.26
CA THR A 63 -9.88 -10.51 -1.64
C THR A 63 -9.99 -11.69 -0.69
N ASP A 64 -8.85 -12.19 -0.19
CA ASP A 64 -8.79 -13.41 0.60
C ASP A 64 -7.72 -13.29 1.68
N VAL A 65 -8.03 -13.76 2.89
CA VAL A 65 -7.12 -13.75 4.05
C VAL A 65 -6.87 -15.18 4.49
N PHE A 66 -5.60 -15.51 4.72
CA PHE A 66 -5.09 -16.83 5.07
C PHE A 66 -4.25 -16.74 6.34
N GLN A 67 -3.93 -17.89 6.93
CA GLN A 67 -3.05 -17.92 8.11
C GLN A 67 -1.63 -17.42 7.82
N TRP A 68 -1.16 -17.55 6.58
CA TRP A 68 0.19 -17.12 6.17
C TRP A 68 0.25 -15.67 5.69
N GLY A 69 -0.90 -15.03 5.42
CA GLY A 69 -0.96 -13.73 4.76
C GLY A 69 -2.28 -13.50 4.03
N PHE A 70 -2.26 -12.78 2.92
CA PHE A 70 -3.46 -12.44 2.17
C PHE A 70 -3.18 -12.30 0.67
N LYS A 71 -4.27 -12.27 -0.10
CA LYS A 71 -4.27 -12.01 -1.55
C LYS A 71 -5.12 -10.79 -1.85
N GLY A 72 -4.75 -10.08 -2.91
CA GLY A 72 -5.50 -8.93 -3.35
C GLY A 72 -5.03 -8.36 -4.68
N LEU A 73 -5.85 -7.51 -5.27
CA LEU A 73 -5.48 -6.73 -6.44
C LEU A 73 -4.54 -5.61 -6.01
N ASN A 74 -3.30 -5.62 -6.47
CA ASN A 74 -2.41 -4.49 -6.30
C ASN A 74 -2.65 -3.47 -7.42
N TYR A 75 -2.96 -2.23 -7.04
CA TYR A 75 -3.32 -1.17 -7.99
C TYR A 75 -2.15 -0.61 -8.80
N HIS A 76 -0.91 -0.73 -8.31
CA HIS A 76 0.28 -0.32 -9.06
C HIS A 76 0.63 -1.32 -10.16
N TRP A 77 0.42 -2.61 -9.91
CA TRP A 77 0.62 -3.66 -10.92
C TRP A 77 -0.59 -3.88 -11.82
N GLY A 78 -1.80 -3.63 -11.31
CA GLY A 78 -3.05 -4.04 -11.97
C GLY A 78 -3.27 -5.56 -11.93
N GLU A 79 -2.59 -6.27 -11.03
CA GLU A 79 -2.59 -7.73 -10.96
C GLU A 79 -2.87 -8.24 -9.54
N MET A 80 -3.38 -9.47 -9.45
CA MET A 80 -3.54 -10.17 -8.18
C MET A 80 -2.16 -10.59 -7.63
N ARG A 81 -1.87 -10.21 -6.39
CA ARG A 81 -0.62 -10.50 -5.70
C ARG A 81 -0.89 -11.18 -4.35
N GLN A 82 0.16 -11.81 -3.83
CA GLN A 82 0.14 -12.48 -2.52
C GLN A 82 1.13 -11.77 -1.60
N TYR A 83 0.71 -11.54 -0.36
CA TYR A 83 1.48 -10.86 0.66
C TYR A 83 1.51 -11.73 1.90
N THR A 84 2.70 -11.96 2.45
CA THR A 84 2.89 -12.76 3.66
C THR A 84 3.08 -11.84 4.86
N PHE A 85 2.47 -12.18 6.01
CA PHE A 85 2.50 -11.32 7.20
C PHE A 85 3.91 -10.97 7.71
N PRO A 86 4.91 -11.89 7.70
CA PRO A 86 6.26 -11.56 8.18
C PRO A 86 6.97 -10.48 7.36
N GLU A 87 6.54 -10.26 6.12
CA GLU A 87 7.14 -9.30 5.19
C GLU A 87 6.40 -7.95 5.19
N VAL A 88 5.28 -7.82 5.93
CA VAL A 88 4.65 -6.52 6.20
C VAL A 88 5.42 -5.84 7.34
N VAL A 89 5.90 -4.62 7.08
CA VAL A 89 6.62 -3.82 8.07
C VAL A 89 5.65 -2.85 8.73
N GLY A 90 5.54 -2.93 10.06
CA GLY A 90 4.51 -2.18 10.80
C GLY A 90 3.12 -2.78 10.60
N GLY A 91 2.09 -1.92 10.62
CA GLY A 91 0.70 -2.27 10.39
C GLY A 91 0.18 -2.12 8.96
N LEU A 92 -1.09 -2.49 8.79
CA LEU A 92 -1.85 -2.19 7.57
C LEU A 92 -2.68 -0.92 7.80
N TYR A 93 -2.70 -0.03 6.81
CA TYR A 93 -3.38 1.25 6.90
C TYR A 93 -4.62 1.19 6.02
N GLN A 94 -5.79 1.09 6.65
CA GLN A 94 -7.05 0.96 5.93
C GLN A 94 -7.40 2.27 5.22
N VAL A 95 -7.80 2.13 3.96
CA VAL A 95 -8.18 3.21 3.06
C VAL A 95 -9.66 3.04 2.69
N ASP A 96 -10.41 4.15 2.68
CA ASP A 96 -11.79 4.15 2.20
C ASP A 96 -11.90 4.34 0.67
N GLU A 97 -13.11 4.22 0.11
CA GLU A 97 -13.29 4.34 -1.35
C GLU A 97 -12.95 5.72 -1.93
N MET A 98 -13.09 6.79 -1.15
CA MET A 98 -12.79 8.15 -1.58
C MET A 98 -11.27 8.35 -1.60
N GLU A 99 -10.60 7.96 -0.53
CA GLU A 99 -9.14 8.00 -0.40
C GLU A 99 -8.47 7.11 -1.45
N LEU A 100 -9.06 5.95 -1.76
CA LEU A 100 -8.57 5.06 -2.81
C LEU A 100 -8.51 5.77 -4.16
N ARG A 101 -9.49 6.62 -4.50
CA ARG A 101 -9.50 7.36 -5.77
C ARG A 101 -8.36 8.36 -5.82
N ASP A 102 -8.11 9.07 -4.71
CA ASP A 102 -7.02 10.05 -4.61
C ASP A 102 -5.66 9.35 -4.67
N LEU A 103 -5.46 8.29 -3.88
CA LEU A 103 -4.23 7.53 -3.82
C LEU A 103 -3.84 6.93 -5.17
N ARG A 104 -4.81 6.48 -5.98
CA ARG A 104 -4.54 5.98 -7.34
C ARG A 104 -3.97 7.04 -8.29
N THR A 105 -4.03 8.33 -7.95
CA THR A 105 -3.44 9.43 -8.72
C THR A 105 -2.06 9.84 -8.23
N LEU A 106 -1.66 9.43 -7.02
CA LEU A 106 -0.38 9.78 -6.43
C LEU A 106 0.72 8.79 -6.88
N PRO A 107 1.90 9.27 -7.30
CA PRO A 107 2.98 8.41 -7.81
C PRO A 107 3.86 7.84 -6.67
N PHE A 108 3.25 7.20 -5.67
CA PHE A 108 3.98 6.60 -4.54
C PHE A 108 4.40 5.13 -4.76
N VAL A 109 4.14 4.60 -5.96
CA VAL A 109 4.62 3.30 -6.40
C VAL A 109 6.14 3.21 -6.32
N LYS A 110 6.65 2.12 -5.73
CA LYS A 110 8.10 1.87 -5.68
C LYS A 110 8.39 0.41 -5.99
N ILE A 111 8.66 0.14 -7.27
CA ILE A 111 9.05 -1.19 -7.73
C ILE A 111 10.57 -1.34 -7.65
N ILE A 112 11.03 -2.29 -6.83
CA ILE A 112 12.45 -2.57 -6.64
C ILE A 112 12.75 -4.05 -6.87
N LEU A 113 13.93 -4.33 -7.43
CA LEU A 113 14.46 -5.68 -7.55
C LEU A 113 15.06 -6.09 -6.20
N ASN A 114 14.52 -7.14 -5.60
CA ASN A 114 15.09 -7.69 -4.38
C ASN A 114 16.45 -8.32 -4.70
N SER A 115 17.52 -7.73 -4.20
CA SER A 115 18.91 -8.09 -4.53
C SER A 115 19.60 -8.80 -3.37
#